data_AF-A0A9Y1FLI4-F1
#
_entry.id   AF-A0A9Y1FLI4-F1
#
_cell.length_a   1.000
_cell.length_b   1.000
_cell.length_c   1.000
_cell.angle_alpha   90.00
_cell.angle_beta   90.00
_cell.angle_gamma   90.00
#
_symmetry.space_group_name_H-M   'P 1'
#
loop_
_entity.id
_entity.type
_entity.pdbx_description
1 polymer ?
#
loop_
_entity_poly.entity_id
_entity_poly.type
_entity_poly.pdbx_seq_one_letter_code
_entity_poly.pdbx_strand_id
1 'polypeptide(L)'
;MEKLNLKIAKKIKSLPNYNLELFEDSTTDFEVFLFAISTCQWCKKSKNWLKDNKISYYFIDIDLINYNEKKEIKKEIRHAFNLEFIAFPFVVIDGEKYEMGFNKKKWEKLFHGIGRSKKSKTFEEVKKYVQNIAKKKNWKLHPNNDGTLDMLIQGLKDNYNRIGYFNCPCRDTNENIQLDRDICCPCDYAEEDINEYGRCYCALFFKKDYDFTKNQEIEMIPERRPKDRYT
;
A
#
# COMPACT_ATOMS: atom_id res chain seq x y z
N MET A 1 12.25 -11.73 7.82
CA MET A 1 12.79 -10.65 6.98
C MET A 1 12.08 -9.38 7.38
N GLU A 2 12.81 -8.37 7.81
CA GLU A 2 12.22 -7.08 8.18
C GLU A 2 11.90 -6.31 6.90
N LYS A 3 10.73 -5.66 6.86
CA LYS A 3 10.39 -4.75 5.75
C LYS A 3 11.36 -3.59 5.75
N LEU A 4 11.65 -3.04 4.57
CA LEU A 4 12.25 -1.70 4.48
C LEU A 4 11.43 -0.76 5.35
N ASN A 5 12.04 -0.29 6.43
CA ASN A 5 11.35 0.46 7.48
C ASN A 5 10.65 1.68 6.87
N LEU A 6 9.40 1.92 7.27
CA LEU A 6 8.60 3.07 6.84
C LEU A 6 9.35 4.41 7.00
N LYS A 7 10.26 4.51 7.99
CA LYS A 7 11.15 5.67 8.17
C LYS A 7 12.12 5.86 7.00
N ILE A 8 12.69 4.78 6.47
CA ILE A 8 13.63 4.79 5.33
C ILE A 8 12.87 5.19 4.07
N ALA A 9 11.71 4.58 3.83
CA ALA A 9 10.88 4.92 2.68
C ALA A 9 10.47 6.41 2.71
N LYS A 10 10.00 6.91 3.87
CA LYS A 10 9.69 8.34 4.07
C LYS A 10 10.91 9.23 3.83
N LYS A 11 12.08 8.85 4.36
CA LYS A 11 13.34 9.58 4.17
C LYS A 11 13.74 9.64 2.69
N ILE A 12 13.72 8.51 1.97
CA ILE A 12 14.04 8.47 0.54
C ILE A 12 13.08 9.36 -0.25
N LYS A 13 11.76 9.28 0.03
CA LYS A 13 10.74 10.11 -0.61
C LYS A 13 10.92 11.62 -0.33
N SER A 14 11.64 11.99 0.73
CA SER A 14 11.97 13.40 1.06
C SER A 14 13.27 13.91 0.43
N LEU A 15 14.07 13.06 -0.22
CA LEU A 15 15.34 13.49 -0.80
C LEU A 15 15.12 14.30 -2.10
N PRO A 16 15.91 15.35 -2.36
CA PRO A 16 15.71 16.21 -3.53
C PRO A 16 15.95 15.50 -4.87
N ASN A 17 16.71 14.40 -4.88
CA ASN A 17 17.05 13.62 -6.09
C ASN A 17 16.21 12.35 -6.26
N TYR A 18 15.16 12.19 -5.45
CA TYR A 18 14.20 11.12 -5.62
C TYR A 18 13.22 11.48 -6.74
N ASN A 19 12.84 10.47 -7.53
CA ASN A 19 11.92 10.61 -8.64
C ASN A 19 10.85 9.52 -8.58
N LEU A 20 9.65 9.88 -8.99
CA LEU A 20 8.53 8.97 -9.19
C LEU A 20 8.21 8.94 -10.67
N GLU A 21 8.18 7.74 -11.26
CA GLU A 21 7.67 7.53 -12.61
C GLU A 21 6.31 6.82 -12.51
N LEU A 22 5.26 7.51 -12.94
CA LEU A 22 3.89 7.01 -12.97
C LEU A 22 3.52 6.55 -14.37
N PHE A 23 2.78 5.45 -14.42
CA PHE A 23 2.09 4.98 -15.62
C PHE A 23 0.59 4.97 -15.36
N GLU A 24 -0.17 5.67 -16.21
CA GLU A 24 -1.65 5.72 -16.12
C GLU A 24 -2.26 4.31 -16.16
N ASP A 25 -1.72 3.45 -17.02
CA ASP A 25 -2.14 2.05 -17.16
C ASP A 25 -1.37 1.09 -16.24
N SER A 26 -0.91 1.55 -15.07
CA SER A 26 -0.03 0.69 -14.27
C SER A 26 -0.72 -0.63 -13.91
N THR A 27 -0.07 -1.74 -14.27
CA THR A 27 -0.66 -3.08 -14.19
C THR A 27 -0.55 -3.73 -12.82
N THR A 28 -0.01 -3.02 -11.84
CA THR A 28 0.55 -3.58 -10.60
C THR A 28 0.01 -2.87 -9.35
N ASP A 29 -0.38 -3.65 -8.33
CA ASP A 29 -0.92 -3.20 -7.04
C ASP A 29 0.14 -3.16 -5.92
N PHE A 30 1.42 -3.16 -6.29
CA PHE A 30 2.57 -3.22 -5.39
C PHE A 30 3.50 -2.02 -5.57
N GLU A 31 4.24 -1.67 -4.51
CA GLU A 31 5.23 -0.59 -4.56
C GLU A 31 6.56 -1.09 -5.06
N VAL A 32 7.12 -0.43 -6.07
CA VAL A 32 8.46 -0.72 -6.58
C VAL A 32 9.40 0.44 -6.27
N PHE A 33 10.53 0.16 -5.64
CA PHE A 33 11.63 1.08 -5.44
C PHE A 33 12.88 0.58 -6.16
N LEU A 34 13.45 1.42 -7.02
CA LEU A 34 14.67 1.17 -7.74
C LEU A 34 15.77 2.10 -7.25
N PHE A 35 16.75 1.56 -6.54
CA PHE A 35 18.00 2.27 -6.29
C PHE A 35 18.92 2.06 -7.49
N ALA A 36 19.40 3.15 -8.05
CA ALA A 36 20.10 3.16 -9.32
C ALA A 36 21.40 3.96 -9.24
N ILE A 37 22.18 3.86 -10.31
CA ILE A 37 23.31 4.75 -10.60
C ILE A 37 22.99 5.42 -11.93
N SER A 38 23.01 6.75 -11.98
CA SER A 38 22.56 7.57 -13.11
C SER A 38 23.26 7.19 -14.44
N THR A 39 24.53 6.81 -14.36
CA THR A 39 25.38 6.46 -15.50
C THR A 39 25.44 4.97 -15.81
N CYS A 40 24.87 4.09 -14.97
CA CYS A 40 24.98 2.64 -15.13
C CYS A 40 24.02 2.10 -16.20
N GLN A 41 24.55 1.35 -17.17
CA GLN A 41 23.75 0.76 -18.25
C GLN A 41 22.69 -0.24 -17.73
N TRP A 42 22.99 -1.01 -16.69
CA TRP A 42 22.03 -1.96 -16.10
C TRP A 42 20.89 -1.25 -15.36
N CYS A 43 21.17 -0.10 -14.74
CA CYS A 43 20.15 0.73 -14.12
C CYS A 43 19.20 1.31 -15.18
N LYS A 44 19.75 1.81 -16.30
CA LYS A 44 18.93 2.26 -17.45
C LYS A 44 18.06 1.14 -18.02
N LYS A 45 18.62 -0.07 -18.20
CA LYS A 45 17.86 -1.25 -18.64
C LYS A 45 16.72 -1.62 -17.67
N SER A 46 16.94 -1.45 -16.37
CA SER A 46 15.91 -1.71 -15.35
C SER A 46 14.75 -0.72 -15.43
N LYS A 47 15.07 0.59 -15.53
CA LYS A 47 14.07 1.66 -15.73
C LYS A 47 13.24 1.39 -16.98
N ASN A 48 13.91 1.08 -18.10
CA ASN A 48 13.23 0.74 -19.36
C ASN A 48 12.36 -0.51 -19.23
N TRP A 49 12.83 -1.57 -18.57
CA TRP A 49 12.02 -2.77 -18.40
C TRP A 49 10.75 -2.51 -17.58
N LEU A 50 10.84 -1.72 -16.49
CA LEU A 50 9.66 -1.32 -15.71
C LEU A 50 8.68 -0.51 -16.56
N LYS A 51 9.21 0.41 -17.37
CA LYS A 51 8.44 1.20 -18.33
C LYS A 51 7.74 0.36 -19.40
N ASP A 52 8.47 -0.54 -20.03
CA ASP A 52 7.95 -1.44 -21.07
C ASP A 52 6.84 -2.36 -20.53
N ASN A 53 6.90 -2.69 -19.25
CA ASN A 53 5.88 -3.50 -18.55
C ASN A 53 4.79 -2.65 -17.87
N LYS A 54 4.79 -1.32 -18.07
CA LYS A 54 3.82 -0.39 -17.45
C LYS A 54 3.73 -0.56 -15.94
N ILE A 55 4.88 -0.57 -15.26
CA ILE A 55 4.97 -0.72 -13.80
C ILE A 55 5.38 0.63 -13.21
N SER A 56 4.51 1.26 -12.42
CA SER A 56 4.84 2.49 -11.70
C SER A 56 5.90 2.22 -10.65
N TYR A 57 6.90 3.09 -10.58
CA TYR A 57 8.03 2.87 -9.69
C TYR A 57 8.67 4.16 -9.22
N TYR A 58 9.28 4.05 -8.06
CA TYR A 58 10.14 5.06 -7.48
C TYR A 58 11.57 4.77 -7.84
N PHE A 59 12.37 5.81 -8.05
CA PHE A 59 13.81 5.63 -8.13
C PHE A 59 14.61 6.75 -7.48
N ILE A 60 15.83 6.39 -7.10
CA ILE A 60 16.85 7.35 -6.70
C ILE A 60 18.17 6.94 -7.34
N ASP A 61 18.81 7.89 -8.01
CA ASP A 61 20.15 7.72 -8.53
C ASP A 61 21.15 8.06 -7.40
N ILE A 62 21.65 7.01 -6.73
CA ILE A 62 22.38 7.13 -5.46
C ILE A 62 23.76 7.78 -5.60
N ASP A 63 24.24 7.95 -6.83
CA ASP A 63 25.45 8.69 -7.17
C ASP A 63 25.23 10.20 -7.24
N LEU A 64 23.99 10.66 -7.32
CA LEU A 64 23.64 12.09 -7.38
C LEU A 64 23.31 12.69 -6.00
N ILE A 65 23.18 11.88 -4.95
CA ILE A 65 22.98 12.34 -3.57
C ILE A 65 24.30 12.53 -2.82
N ASN A 66 24.26 13.26 -1.72
CA ASN A 66 25.47 13.53 -0.95
C ASN A 66 26.02 12.26 -0.27
N TYR A 67 27.32 12.28 0.04
CA TYR A 67 28.05 11.13 0.54
C TYR A 67 27.45 10.54 1.84
N ASN A 68 27.03 11.39 2.77
CA ASN A 68 26.50 10.95 4.06
C ASN A 68 25.15 10.26 3.91
N GLU A 69 24.24 10.84 3.12
CA GLU A 69 22.94 10.25 2.80
C GLU A 69 23.10 8.90 2.08
N LYS A 70 23.98 8.85 1.07
CA LYS A 70 24.31 7.61 0.37
C LYS A 70 24.79 6.52 1.30
N LYS A 71 25.69 6.86 2.23
CA LYS A 71 26.24 5.91 3.20
C LYS A 71 25.15 5.39 4.14
N GLU A 72 24.26 6.26 4.58
CA GLU A 72 23.15 5.92 5.47
C GLU A 72 22.12 5.02 4.79
N ILE A 73 21.63 5.39 3.60
CA ILE A 73 20.68 4.58 2.81
C ILE A 73 21.25 3.19 2.57
N LYS A 74 22.52 3.08 2.16
CA LYS A 74 23.17 1.78 1.96
C LYS A 74 23.29 0.98 3.26
N LYS A 75 23.51 1.64 4.40
CA LYS A 75 23.55 0.96 5.71
C LYS A 75 22.17 0.43 6.09
N GLU A 76 21.13 1.23 5.89
CA GLU A 76 19.76 0.89 6.22
C GLU A 76 19.21 -0.25 5.35
N ILE A 77 19.42 -0.19 4.03
CA ILE A 77 19.05 -1.28 3.11
C ILE A 77 19.75 -2.58 3.51
N ARG A 78 21.06 -2.52 3.80
CA ARG A 78 21.82 -3.69 4.24
C ARG A 78 21.27 -4.29 5.53
N HIS A 79 20.90 -3.45 6.49
CA HIS A 79 20.31 -3.91 7.74
C HIS A 79 18.93 -4.55 7.50
N ALA A 80 18.04 -3.86 6.80
CA ALA A 80 16.66 -4.32 6.56
C ALA A 80 16.61 -5.70 5.88
N PHE A 81 17.50 -5.94 4.91
CA PHE A 81 17.54 -7.19 4.14
C PHE A 81 18.64 -8.17 4.59
N ASN A 82 19.34 -7.89 5.69
CA ASN A 82 20.46 -8.69 6.20
C ASN A 82 21.53 -9.00 5.13
N LEU A 83 22.04 -7.94 4.49
CA LEU A 83 22.98 -8.02 3.36
C LEU A 83 24.37 -7.53 3.74
N GLU A 84 25.41 -8.22 3.27
CA GLU A 84 26.80 -7.77 3.44
C GLU A 84 27.13 -6.57 2.54
N PHE A 85 26.64 -6.59 1.29
CA PHE A 85 26.86 -5.56 0.28
C PHE A 85 25.59 -5.26 -0.53
N ILE A 86 25.61 -4.19 -1.32
CA ILE A 86 24.54 -3.81 -2.26
C ILE A 86 25.16 -3.58 -3.63
N ALA A 87 24.62 -4.26 -4.64
CA ALA A 87 24.90 -3.99 -6.05
C ALA A 87 23.72 -3.25 -6.69
N PHE A 88 24.02 -2.39 -7.67
CA PHE A 88 23.02 -1.63 -8.41
C PHE A 88 22.83 -2.20 -9.81
N PRO A 89 21.62 -2.16 -10.38
CA PRO A 89 20.36 -1.68 -9.78
C PRO A 89 19.91 -2.57 -8.61
N PHE A 90 19.36 -1.98 -7.56
CA PHE A 90 18.75 -2.71 -6.44
C PHE A 90 17.25 -2.41 -6.45
N VAL A 91 16.44 -3.42 -6.74
CA VAL A 91 14.98 -3.27 -6.79
C VAL A 91 14.38 -3.85 -5.52
N VAL A 92 13.38 -3.17 -4.97
CA VAL A 92 12.60 -3.59 -3.81
C VAL A 92 11.12 -3.53 -4.16
N ILE A 93 10.35 -4.57 -3.82
CA ILE A 93 8.91 -4.69 -4.04
C ILE A 93 8.21 -4.83 -2.68
N ASP A 94 7.23 -3.96 -2.41
CA ASP A 94 6.44 -3.86 -1.17
C ASP A 94 7.29 -3.76 0.11
N GLY A 95 8.53 -3.30 -0.03
CA GLY A 95 9.50 -3.26 1.06
C GLY A 95 9.99 -4.63 1.54
N GLU A 96 9.59 -5.74 0.90
CA GLU A 96 9.87 -7.11 1.36
C GLU A 96 10.78 -7.88 0.40
N LYS A 97 10.40 -7.93 -0.88
CA LYS A 97 11.12 -8.68 -1.91
C LYS A 97 12.15 -7.78 -2.53
N TYR A 98 13.32 -8.30 -2.86
CA TYR A 98 14.36 -7.53 -3.53
C TYR A 98 15.14 -8.38 -4.53
N GLU A 99 15.82 -7.72 -5.45
CA GLU A 99 16.84 -8.32 -6.31
C GLU A 99 17.99 -7.34 -6.55
N MET A 100 19.20 -7.87 -6.64
CA MET A 100 20.41 -7.15 -6.99
C MET A 100 20.76 -7.37 -8.47
N GLY A 101 21.06 -6.28 -9.15
CA GLY A 101 21.36 -6.29 -10.58
C GLY A 101 20.11 -6.46 -11.46
N PHE A 102 20.32 -6.33 -12.76
CA PHE A 102 19.28 -6.54 -13.75
C PHE A 102 19.51 -7.85 -14.50
N ASN A 103 18.61 -8.80 -14.31
CA ASN A 103 18.54 -10.01 -15.13
C ASN A 103 17.08 -10.22 -15.51
N LYS A 104 16.78 -10.15 -16.82
CA LYS A 104 15.41 -10.19 -17.34
C LYS A 104 14.62 -11.39 -16.82
N LYS A 105 15.19 -12.60 -16.84
CA LYS A 105 14.48 -13.81 -16.36
C LYS A 105 14.22 -13.80 -14.86
N LYS A 106 15.18 -13.29 -14.07
CA LYS A 106 14.98 -13.14 -12.62
C LYS A 106 13.92 -12.09 -12.32
N TRP A 107 13.93 -10.97 -13.04
CA TRP A 107 12.94 -9.91 -12.89
C TRP A 107 11.56 -10.39 -13.34
N GLU A 108 11.46 -11.04 -14.50
CA GLU A 108 10.22 -11.70 -14.92
C GLU A 108 9.69 -12.61 -13.81
N LYS A 109 10.51 -13.47 -13.18
CA LYS A 109 10.08 -14.31 -12.06
C LYS A 109 9.76 -13.53 -10.78
N LEU A 110 10.54 -12.51 -10.47
CA LEU A 110 10.37 -11.67 -9.28
C LEU A 110 9.02 -10.95 -9.35
N PHE A 111 8.67 -10.45 -10.52
CA PHE A 111 7.40 -9.78 -10.80
C PHE A 111 6.29 -10.77 -11.20
N HIS A 112 6.62 -12.01 -11.59
CA HIS A 112 5.63 -13.06 -11.91
C HIS A 112 4.87 -13.47 -10.65
N GLY A 113 3.54 -13.37 -10.70
CA GLY A 113 2.67 -13.65 -9.56
C GLY A 113 2.57 -12.52 -8.55
N ILE A 114 3.26 -11.39 -8.79
CA ILE A 114 2.97 -10.10 -8.16
C ILE A 114 2.15 -9.32 -9.18
N GLY A 115 0.87 -9.06 -8.90
CA GLY A 115 -0.05 -8.52 -9.91
C GLY A 115 -0.48 -9.57 -10.95
N ARG A 116 -1.32 -10.52 -10.54
CA ARG A 116 -2.20 -11.18 -11.53
C ARG A 116 -3.09 -10.10 -12.13
N SER A 117 -3.22 -10.07 -13.46
CA SER A 117 -4.28 -9.35 -14.20
C SER A 117 -5.51 -9.20 -13.31
N LYS A 118 -5.92 -7.97 -12.94
CA LYS A 118 -7.00 -7.77 -11.95
C LYS A 118 -8.25 -8.53 -12.42
N LYS A 119 -8.43 -9.74 -11.89
CA LYS A 119 -9.72 -10.40 -11.91
C LYS A 119 -10.59 -9.54 -11.00
N SER A 120 -11.66 -8.99 -11.57
CA SER A 120 -12.66 -8.28 -10.79
C SER A 120 -13.06 -9.14 -9.59
N LYS A 121 -13.13 -8.52 -8.42
CA LYS A 121 -13.62 -9.16 -7.21
C LYS A 121 -15.13 -9.27 -7.30
N THR A 122 -15.61 -10.45 -6.99
CA THR A 122 -17.02 -10.73 -6.71
C THR A 122 -17.40 -10.23 -5.32
N PHE A 123 -18.69 -10.03 -5.08
CA PHE A 123 -19.19 -9.63 -3.77
C PHE A 123 -18.79 -10.62 -2.66
N GLU A 124 -18.91 -11.93 -2.92
CA GLU A 124 -18.56 -12.98 -1.95
C GLU A 124 -17.07 -13.00 -1.59
N GLU A 125 -16.18 -12.70 -2.53
CA GLU A 125 -14.74 -12.58 -2.24
C GLU A 125 -14.45 -11.40 -1.31
N VAL A 126 -15.12 -10.26 -1.51
CA VAL A 126 -14.95 -9.07 -0.65
C VAL A 126 -15.61 -9.28 0.72
N LYS A 127 -16.77 -9.94 0.76
CA LYS A 127 -17.43 -10.34 2.01
C LYS A 127 -16.53 -11.24 2.85
N LYS A 128 -15.92 -12.26 2.23
CA LYS A 128 -14.96 -13.15 2.90
C LYS A 128 -13.72 -12.39 3.38
N TYR A 129 -13.22 -11.44 2.59
CA TYR A 129 -12.11 -10.56 2.98
C TYR A 129 -12.43 -9.76 4.26
N VAL A 130 -13.59 -9.08 4.29
CA VAL A 130 -14.06 -8.31 5.44
C VAL A 130 -14.28 -9.21 6.68
N GLN A 131 -14.90 -10.38 6.51
CA GLN A 131 -15.09 -11.36 7.59
C GLN A 131 -13.75 -11.84 8.19
N ASN A 132 -12.74 -12.07 7.35
CA ASN A 132 -11.42 -12.50 7.80
C ASN A 132 -10.72 -11.40 8.62
N ILE A 133 -10.86 -10.13 8.24
CA ILE A 133 -10.35 -8.99 9.03
C ILE A 133 -11.02 -8.98 10.40
N ALA A 134 -12.36 -8.99 10.43
CA ALA A 134 -13.12 -8.96 11.67
C ALA A 134 -12.71 -10.10 12.61
N LYS A 135 -12.61 -11.33 12.08
CA LYS A 135 -12.15 -12.49 12.84
C LYS A 135 -10.73 -12.31 13.39
N LYS A 136 -9.77 -11.87 12.55
CA LYS A 136 -8.35 -11.72 12.93
C LYS A 136 -8.14 -10.62 13.97
N LYS A 137 -8.84 -9.49 13.81
CA LYS A 137 -8.78 -8.34 14.72
C LYS A 137 -9.70 -8.49 15.94
N ASN A 138 -10.49 -9.55 16.00
CA ASN A 138 -11.48 -9.78 17.04
C ASN A 138 -12.49 -8.63 17.13
N TRP A 139 -12.95 -8.15 15.97
CA TRP A 139 -13.99 -7.14 15.79
C TRP A 139 -15.31 -7.76 15.35
N LYS A 140 -16.42 -7.06 15.58
CA LYS A 140 -17.73 -7.37 15.02
C LYS A 140 -17.93 -6.64 13.70
N LEU A 141 -18.78 -7.18 12.84
CA LEU A 141 -19.27 -6.47 11.65
C LEU A 141 -20.56 -5.75 11.95
N HIS A 142 -20.88 -4.73 11.15
CA HIS A 142 -22.20 -4.12 11.14
C HIS A 142 -23.30 -5.19 10.97
N PRO A 143 -24.40 -5.15 11.75
CA PRO A 143 -25.53 -6.04 11.52
C PRO A 143 -26.18 -5.70 10.17
N ASN A 144 -26.54 -6.69 9.36
CA ASN A 144 -27.08 -6.42 8.03
C ASN A 144 -28.62 -6.34 8.01
N ASN A 145 -29.24 -5.88 9.09
CA ASN A 145 -30.70 -5.85 9.19
C ASN A 145 -31.31 -4.74 8.29
N ASP A 146 -30.53 -3.70 8.02
CA ASP A 146 -30.86 -2.52 7.22
C ASP A 146 -30.19 -2.53 5.83
N GLY A 147 -29.42 -3.56 5.51
CA GLY A 147 -28.63 -3.66 4.28
C GLY A 147 -27.31 -2.87 4.29
N THR A 148 -26.97 -2.15 5.37
CA THR A 148 -25.78 -1.30 5.43
C THR A 148 -24.49 -2.09 5.29
N LEU A 149 -24.40 -3.30 5.87
CA LEU A 149 -23.21 -4.15 5.73
C LEU A 149 -22.97 -4.51 4.26
N ASP A 150 -24.02 -4.91 3.53
CA ASP A 150 -23.90 -5.27 2.12
C ASP A 150 -23.54 -4.05 1.26
N MET A 151 -24.10 -2.88 1.53
CA MET A 151 -23.73 -1.63 0.84
C MET A 151 -22.24 -1.29 1.03
N LEU A 152 -21.71 -1.42 2.25
CA LEU A 152 -20.30 -1.16 2.53
C LEU A 152 -19.38 -2.17 1.82
N ILE A 153 -19.75 -3.46 1.80
CA ILE A 153 -19.02 -4.51 1.07
C ILE A 153 -19.05 -4.23 -0.43
N GLN A 154 -20.21 -3.82 -0.97
CA GLN A 154 -20.37 -3.45 -2.36
C GLN A 154 -19.49 -2.24 -2.72
N GLY A 155 -19.48 -1.20 -1.89
CA GLY A 155 -18.61 -0.02 -2.09
C GLY A 155 -17.13 -0.38 -2.08
N LEU A 156 -16.69 -1.26 -1.16
CA LEU A 156 -15.31 -1.78 -1.15
C LEU A 156 -14.98 -2.57 -2.42
N LYS A 157 -15.91 -3.38 -2.93
CA LYS A 157 -15.76 -4.13 -4.18
C LYS A 157 -15.63 -3.18 -5.37
N ASP A 158 -16.49 -2.18 -5.45
CA ASP A 158 -16.51 -1.24 -6.56
C ASP A 158 -15.25 -0.38 -6.56
N ASN A 159 -14.79 0.08 -5.39
CA ASN A 159 -13.48 0.73 -5.26
C ASN A 159 -12.34 -0.20 -5.69
N TYR A 160 -12.29 -1.45 -5.20
CA TYR A 160 -11.24 -2.38 -5.63
C TYR A 160 -11.24 -2.59 -7.14
N ASN A 161 -12.42 -2.78 -7.73
CA ASN A 161 -12.53 -3.04 -9.16
C ASN A 161 -12.25 -1.80 -10.01
N ARG A 162 -12.55 -0.59 -9.51
CA ARG A 162 -12.28 0.69 -10.18
C ARG A 162 -10.79 1.08 -10.08
N ILE A 163 -10.27 1.23 -8.87
CA ILE A 163 -8.96 1.85 -8.61
C ILE A 163 -7.90 0.84 -8.17
N GLY A 164 -8.29 -0.36 -7.76
CA GLY A 164 -7.36 -1.48 -7.57
C GLY A 164 -6.99 -1.91 -6.18
N TYR A 165 -7.55 -1.24 -5.19
CA TYR A 165 -7.29 -1.51 -3.79
C TYR A 165 -8.58 -1.25 -3.02
N PHE A 166 -8.68 -1.83 -1.83
CA PHE A 166 -9.87 -1.72 -1.00
C PHE A 166 -9.97 -0.35 -0.32
N ASN A 167 -10.09 0.73 -1.09
CA ASN A 167 -10.28 2.07 -0.53
C ASN A 167 -11.56 2.13 0.30
N CYS A 168 -11.51 2.79 1.46
CA CYS A 168 -12.67 3.01 2.31
C CYS A 168 -13.84 3.59 1.49
N PRO A 169 -15.06 3.01 1.55
CA PRO A 169 -16.19 3.49 0.77
C PRO A 169 -16.72 4.85 1.23
N CYS A 170 -16.32 5.31 2.42
CA CYS A 170 -16.80 6.55 3.03
C CYS A 170 -15.74 7.67 3.07
N ARG A 171 -14.59 7.49 2.41
CA ARG A 171 -13.54 8.52 2.32
C ARG A 171 -13.20 8.80 0.86
N ASP A 172 -12.94 10.08 0.59
CA ASP A 172 -12.53 10.51 -0.75
C ASP A 172 -11.14 9.95 -1.11
N THR A 173 -11.02 9.53 -2.36
CA THR A 173 -9.85 8.85 -2.91
C THR A 173 -9.08 9.79 -3.83
N ASN A 174 -7.76 9.74 -3.78
CA ASN A 174 -6.89 10.39 -4.77
C ASN A 174 -6.70 9.52 -6.03
N GLU A 175 -7.33 8.33 -6.06
CA GLU A 175 -7.09 7.26 -7.03
C GLU A 175 -5.60 6.90 -7.15
N ASN A 176 -4.86 7.16 -6.09
CA ASN A 176 -3.43 6.98 -6.03
C ASN A 176 -3.11 6.24 -4.74
N ILE A 177 -2.78 4.95 -4.87
CA ILE A 177 -2.49 4.08 -3.73
C ILE A 177 -1.45 4.69 -2.78
N GLN A 178 -0.55 5.55 -3.26
CA GLN A 178 0.49 6.17 -2.45
C GLN A 178 -0.04 7.25 -1.51
N LEU A 179 -1.09 7.94 -1.93
CA LEU A 179 -1.79 8.96 -1.17
C LEU A 179 -2.90 8.35 -0.30
N ASP A 180 -3.42 7.19 -0.70
CA ASP A 180 -4.60 6.56 -0.08
C ASP A 180 -4.30 5.31 0.76
N ARG A 181 -3.03 4.97 0.99
CA ARG A 181 -2.66 3.80 1.82
C ARG A 181 -3.33 3.84 3.19
N ASP A 182 -3.36 5.03 3.79
CA ASP A 182 -3.91 5.27 5.11
C ASP A 182 -5.42 5.00 5.18
N ILE A 183 -6.11 5.10 4.03
CA ILE A 183 -7.55 4.87 3.90
C ILE A 183 -7.91 3.56 3.19
N CYS A 184 -6.93 2.69 2.90
CA CYS A 184 -7.16 1.32 2.45
C CYS A 184 -7.75 0.49 3.59
N CYS A 185 -8.91 -0.12 3.40
CA CYS A 185 -9.57 -0.98 4.37
C CYS A 185 -8.71 -2.22 4.70
N PRO A 186 -8.55 -2.60 5.99
CA PRO A 186 -8.88 -1.79 7.16
C PRO A 186 -7.90 -0.61 7.28
N CYS A 187 -8.43 0.62 7.35
CA CYS A 187 -7.63 1.84 7.34
C CYS A 187 -6.80 1.98 8.62
N ASP A 188 -5.74 2.79 8.57
CA ASP A 188 -4.84 3.03 9.70
C ASP A 188 -5.60 3.56 10.93
N TYR A 189 -6.69 4.30 10.70
CA TYR A 189 -7.53 4.92 11.72
C TYR A 189 -8.51 3.95 12.41
N ALA A 190 -8.78 2.77 11.82
CA ALA A 190 -9.90 1.93 12.24
C ALA A 190 -9.77 1.45 13.68
N GLU A 191 -8.58 1.09 14.12
CA GLU A 191 -8.35 0.53 15.45
C GLU A 191 -8.53 1.59 16.55
N GLU A 192 -8.01 2.80 16.33
CA GLU A 192 -8.20 3.93 17.23
C GLU A 192 -9.67 4.37 17.28
N ASP A 193 -10.33 4.45 16.12
CA ASP A 193 -11.78 4.72 16.03
C ASP A 193 -12.60 3.70 16.82
N ILE A 194 -12.31 2.40 16.62
CA ILE A 194 -13.02 1.33 17.32
C ILE A 194 -12.76 1.41 18.82
N ASN A 195 -11.54 1.70 19.25
CA ASN A 195 -11.19 1.80 20.66
C ASN A 195 -11.88 2.99 21.36
N GLU A 196 -11.99 4.14 20.69
CA GLU A 196 -12.59 5.34 21.27
C GLU A 196 -14.11 5.37 21.12
N TYR A 197 -14.62 5.14 19.91
CA TYR A 197 -16.04 5.30 19.56
C TYR A 197 -16.81 3.97 19.44
N GLY A 198 -16.14 2.84 19.62
CA GLY A 198 -16.76 1.51 19.52
C GLY A 198 -16.92 0.99 18.09
N ARG A 199 -16.59 1.79 17.07
CA ARG A 199 -16.71 1.46 15.64
C ARG A 199 -15.69 2.21 14.80
N CYS A 200 -15.36 1.71 13.61
CA CYS A 200 -14.55 2.47 12.64
C CYS A 200 -15.39 3.57 11.98
N TYR A 201 -14.74 4.55 11.34
CA TYR A 201 -15.40 5.69 10.67
C TYR A 201 -16.61 5.32 9.79
N CYS A 202 -16.46 4.35 8.90
CA CYS A 202 -17.53 3.88 8.00
C CYS A 202 -18.56 2.95 8.65
N ALA A 203 -18.44 2.67 9.95
CA ALA A 203 -19.27 1.72 10.68
C ALA A 203 -19.22 0.29 10.13
N LEU A 204 -18.17 -0.12 9.39
CA LEU A 204 -18.05 -1.51 8.92
C LEU A 204 -17.67 -2.47 10.06
N PHE A 205 -16.75 -2.04 10.91
CA PHE A 205 -16.20 -2.81 12.02
C PHE A 205 -16.54 -2.16 13.35
N PHE A 206 -16.84 -2.99 14.35
CA PHE A 206 -17.21 -2.63 15.70
C PHE A 206 -16.36 -3.36 16.72
N LYS A 207 -16.29 -2.84 17.95
CA LYS A 207 -15.75 -3.59 19.09
C LYS A 207 -16.45 -4.94 19.25
N LYS A 208 -15.73 -5.94 19.75
CA LYS A 208 -16.27 -7.29 19.97
C LYS A 208 -17.50 -7.28 20.88
N ASP A 209 -17.49 -6.45 21.89
CA ASP A 209 -18.53 -6.31 22.92
C ASP A 209 -19.52 -5.19 22.61
N TYR A 210 -19.48 -4.60 21.40
CA TYR A 210 -20.45 -3.59 20.99
C TYR A 210 -21.88 -4.15 21.09
N ASP A 211 -22.74 -3.38 21.75
CA ASP A 211 -24.14 -3.70 22.04
C ASP A 211 -25.06 -2.91 21.11
N PHE A 212 -25.55 -3.58 20.07
CA PHE A 212 -26.46 -2.98 19.09
C PHE A 212 -27.87 -2.71 19.63
N THR A 213 -28.21 -3.16 20.84
CA THR A 213 -29.55 -2.96 21.42
C THR A 213 -29.68 -1.65 22.20
N LYS A 214 -28.55 -1.12 22.69
CA LYS A 214 -28.51 0.12 23.49
C LYS A 214 -28.21 1.37 22.66
N ASN A 215 -27.59 1.20 21.50
CA ASN A 215 -27.23 2.28 20.59
C ASN A 215 -28.24 2.33 19.46
N GLN A 216 -29.30 3.13 19.61
CA GLN A 216 -30.42 3.17 18.67
C GLN A 216 -30.08 3.83 17.33
N GLU A 217 -29.06 4.69 17.26
CA GLU A 217 -28.60 5.29 16.01
C GLU A 217 -27.07 5.29 15.91
N ILE A 218 -26.55 4.90 14.74
CA ILE A 218 -25.11 4.94 14.43
C ILE A 218 -24.80 6.33 13.87
N GLU A 219 -24.45 7.26 14.75
CA GLU A 219 -24.07 8.63 14.37
C GLU A 219 -22.64 8.69 13.80
N MET A 220 -22.36 9.66 12.94
CA MET A 220 -21.01 9.94 12.42
C MET A 220 -20.00 10.21 13.54
N ILE A 221 -18.79 9.64 13.41
CA ILE A 221 -17.66 9.95 14.29
C ILE A 221 -16.73 10.96 13.61
N PRO A 222 -15.91 11.72 14.36
CA PRO A 222 -14.93 12.64 13.77
C PRO A 222 -13.99 11.96 12.80
N GLU A 223 -13.66 12.63 11.69
CA GLU A 223 -12.65 12.15 10.75
C GLU A 223 -11.24 12.34 11.35
N ARG A 224 -10.52 11.23 11.54
CA ARG A 224 -9.13 11.24 12.04
C ARG A 224 -8.10 11.48 10.95
N ARG A 225 -8.45 11.27 9.68
CA ARG A 225 -7.53 11.53 8.58
C ARG A 225 -7.09 13.01 8.62
N PRO A 226 -5.78 13.30 8.67
CA PRO A 226 -5.29 14.67 8.72
C PRO A 226 -5.73 15.49 7.50
N LYS A 227 -6.08 16.77 7.70
CA LYS A 227 -6.60 17.65 6.63
C LYS A 227 -5.61 17.89 5.49
N ASP A 228 -4.31 17.80 5.75
CA ASP A 228 -3.25 17.90 4.74
C ASP A 228 -3.21 16.70 3.79
N ARG A 229 -4.00 15.65 4.06
CA ARG A 229 -4.19 14.46 3.21
C ARG A 229 -5.48 14.51 2.39
N TYR A 230 -6.27 15.56 2.55
CA TYR A 230 -7.47 15.75 1.75
C TYR A 230 -7.09 16.28 0.37
N THR A 231 -7.91 15.91 -0.62
CA THR A 231 -7.88 16.38 -2.01
C THR A 231 -8.31 17.83 -2.14
#